data_AF-A0A3N4HHG9-F1
#
_entry.id   AF-A0A3N4HHG9-F1
#
_cell.length_a   1.000
_cell.length_b   1.000
_cell.length_c   1.000
_cell.angle_alpha   90.00
_cell.angle_beta   90.00
_cell.angle_gamma   90.00
#
_symmetry.space_group_name_H-M   'P 1'
#
loop_
_entity.id
_entity.type
_entity.pdbx_description
1 polymer ?
#
loop_
_entity_poly.entity_id
_entity_poly.type
_entity_poly.pdbx_seq_one_letter_code
_entity_poly.pdbx_strand_id
1 'polypeptide(L)'
;MSIGFSSYSGQIIAKPQILKAATFKHHINSFNQNDEEIYKQHFTNKESWRFLKENIPFFECPDKELEKTYYFRWWTYRKHIKKTPEGFIVTEFLPDVPWAGKYNSINAPAGHQIYEGRWLQDQTYLEEYINFWFKEGSTIREYSTWIADAIYQFCLVKGDFSLAIKLLPKLKENFIRWENKNKHTSGLFWSNDDRDGMEVSVSGNGLRPTLNSYMYGDALAISKLAALAGDLGLEIEFREKAKELRHLILRKLWDPKVDFFKVIPLESKDDNINFWSFDDLHKHNVREQIGFIPWYFNIPGSEYSIAWQLLVSTDGFYAPYGPTTTERTHPEFQISYDGHECQWNGPSWPYATSQTLTGLANLLNNEPNPYISNKHYFDLLKIYSNSHRRKNNTGEILPWIDENLNPFTGDWISRTRLKSWHNNTWSLSKGGIERGKDYNHSTFCDLIISGLIGIRPQDDLTLIINPLLPENSWDYFCLDNILVHNSIITVLYDKNGDRYKRGTGLKVFVDGKEVASSPIIERLTVKL
;
A
#
# COMPACT_ATOMS: atom_id res chain seq x y z
N MET A 1 -5.61 -29.11 -44.99
CA MET A 1 -4.37 -28.41 -44.63
C MET A 1 -4.63 -26.92 -44.66
N SER A 2 -4.80 -26.30 -43.50
CA SER A 2 -4.53 -24.88 -43.31
C SER A 2 -4.35 -24.69 -41.81
N ILE A 3 -3.10 -24.60 -41.38
CA ILE A 3 -2.71 -24.37 -39.99
C ILE A 3 -2.55 -22.86 -39.88
N GLY A 4 -3.48 -22.22 -39.18
CA GLY A 4 -3.37 -20.81 -38.82
C GLY A 4 -2.28 -20.65 -37.76
N PHE A 5 -1.23 -19.92 -38.10
CA PHE A 5 -0.23 -19.45 -37.15
C PHE A 5 -0.87 -18.40 -36.25
N SER A 6 -1.07 -18.73 -34.97
CA SER A 6 -1.27 -17.75 -33.91
C SER A 6 0.06 -17.06 -33.64
N SER A 7 0.13 -15.76 -33.91
CA SER A 7 1.26 -14.92 -33.54
C SER A 7 1.27 -14.70 -32.03
N TYR A 8 2.08 -15.48 -31.31
CA TYR A 8 2.55 -15.07 -29.99
C TYR A 8 3.38 -13.80 -30.17
N SER A 9 2.84 -12.65 -29.77
CA SER A 9 3.64 -11.46 -29.51
C SER A 9 4.65 -11.83 -28.43
N GLY A 10 5.93 -11.92 -28.79
CA GLY A 10 6.99 -12.19 -27.82
C GLY A 10 6.97 -11.12 -26.74
N GLN A 11 6.68 -11.51 -25.49
CA GLN A 11 6.93 -10.64 -24.34
C GLN A 11 8.41 -10.26 -24.37
N ILE A 12 8.68 -8.96 -24.47
CA ILE A 12 10.03 -8.43 -24.27
C ILE A 12 10.37 -8.74 -22.81
N ILE A 13 11.17 -9.78 -22.57
CA ILE A 13 11.75 -9.99 -21.24
C ILE A 13 12.77 -8.87 -21.06
N ALA A 14 12.33 -7.80 -20.43
CA ALA A 14 13.15 -6.68 -20.03
C ALA A 14 14.35 -7.18 -19.22
N LYS A 15 15.54 -6.66 -19.55
CA LYS A 15 16.76 -6.94 -18.80
C LYS A 15 17.18 -5.66 -18.08
N PRO A 16 17.60 -5.76 -16.81
CA PRO A 16 18.24 -4.64 -16.12
C PRO A 16 19.36 -4.04 -16.96
N GLN A 17 19.35 -2.71 -17.08
CA GLN A 17 20.23 -1.96 -17.98
C GLN A 17 21.56 -1.59 -17.30
N ILE A 18 21.54 -1.40 -15.98
CA ILE A 18 22.67 -0.94 -15.17
C ILE A 18 22.99 -1.95 -14.08
N LEU A 19 21.98 -2.37 -13.31
CA LEU A 19 22.15 -3.30 -12.21
C LEU A 19 22.26 -4.74 -12.71
N LYS A 20 23.29 -5.47 -12.28
CA LYS A 20 23.40 -6.89 -12.61
C LYS A 20 22.53 -7.70 -11.65
N ALA A 21 21.41 -8.25 -12.15
CA ALA A 21 20.48 -9.06 -11.35
C ALA A 21 21.19 -10.09 -10.45
N ALA A 22 22.16 -10.83 -11.00
CA ALA A 22 22.89 -11.87 -10.27
C ALA A 22 23.55 -11.40 -8.96
N THR A 23 23.90 -10.10 -8.85
CA THR A 23 24.47 -9.50 -7.64
C THR A 23 23.52 -9.63 -6.45
N PHE A 24 22.20 -9.63 -6.66
CA PHE A 24 21.19 -9.64 -5.60
C PHE A 24 20.69 -11.05 -5.24
N LYS A 25 21.12 -12.08 -5.98
CA LYS A 25 20.72 -13.47 -5.72
C LYS A 25 21.05 -13.94 -4.30
N HIS A 26 22.09 -13.36 -3.68
CA HIS A 26 22.51 -13.70 -2.33
C HIS A 26 21.41 -13.45 -1.28
N HIS A 27 20.63 -12.37 -1.41
CA HIS A 27 19.47 -12.09 -0.55
C HIS A 27 18.48 -13.25 -0.60
N ILE A 28 18.11 -13.67 -1.80
CA ILE A 28 17.11 -14.72 -2.03
C ILE A 28 17.61 -16.08 -1.53
N ASN A 29 18.89 -16.39 -1.76
CA ASN A 29 19.50 -17.60 -1.21
C ASN A 29 19.44 -17.61 0.33
N SER A 30 19.74 -16.47 0.97
CA SER A 30 19.67 -16.32 2.43
C SER A 30 18.25 -16.47 2.94
N PHE A 31 17.25 -15.87 2.29
CA PHE A 31 15.85 -16.02 2.69
C PHE A 31 15.40 -17.49 2.59
N ASN A 32 15.67 -18.15 1.45
CA ASN A 32 15.30 -19.55 1.26
C ASN A 32 15.98 -20.49 2.26
N GLN A 33 17.23 -20.22 2.66
CA GLN A 33 17.95 -21.03 3.63
C GLN A 33 17.36 -20.90 5.04
N ASN A 34 16.80 -19.73 5.37
CA ASN A 34 16.24 -19.42 6.68
C ASN A 34 14.71 -19.55 6.74
N ASP A 35 14.08 -20.00 5.65
CA ASP A 35 12.63 -20.13 5.56
C ASP A 35 12.18 -21.58 5.68
N GLU A 36 11.30 -21.83 6.65
CA GLU A 36 10.44 -23.00 6.68
C GLU A 36 9.21 -22.75 5.79
N GLU A 37 9.24 -23.22 4.54
CA GLU A 37 8.16 -23.01 3.55
C GLU A 37 6.94 -23.91 3.86
N ILE A 38 6.18 -23.55 4.90
CA ILE A 38 5.02 -24.29 5.42
C ILE A 38 3.89 -24.35 4.37
N TYR A 39 3.57 -23.20 3.78
CA TYR A 39 2.49 -23.04 2.82
C TYR A 39 3.06 -22.70 1.45
N LYS A 40 2.64 -23.44 0.42
CA LYS A 40 3.14 -23.31 -0.96
C LYS A 40 1.99 -22.97 -1.88
N GLN A 41 2.20 -21.97 -2.72
CA GLN A 41 1.28 -21.62 -3.81
C GLN A 41 1.97 -21.82 -5.17
N HIS A 42 1.72 -20.95 -6.14
CA HIS A 42 2.12 -21.20 -7.53
C HIS A 42 3.65 -21.22 -7.71
N PHE A 43 4.36 -20.28 -7.10
CA PHE A 43 5.81 -20.24 -7.11
C PHE A 43 6.33 -20.65 -5.74
N THR A 44 7.21 -21.66 -5.69
CA THR A 44 7.88 -22.13 -4.46
C THR A 44 9.24 -21.45 -4.25
N ASN A 45 9.88 -21.65 -3.10
CA ASN A 45 11.20 -21.10 -2.80
C ASN A 45 12.26 -21.57 -3.80
N LYS A 46 12.09 -22.76 -4.37
CA LYS A 46 12.97 -23.27 -5.45
C LYS A 46 12.90 -22.40 -6.71
N GLU A 47 11.77 -21.74 -6.95
CA GLU A 47 11.53 -20.89 -8.12
C GLU A 47 11.69 -19.40 -7.81
N SER A 48 11.85 -19.03 -6.54
CA SER A 48 11.93 -17.65 -6.07
C SER A 48 12.91 -16.78 -6.86
N TRP A 49 14.16 -17.24 -7.05
CA TRP A 49 15.14 -16.46 -7.80
C TRP A 49 14.75 -16.27 -9.26
N ARG A 50 14.19 -17.31 -9.90
CA ARG A 50 13.73 -17.23 -11.29
C ARG A 50 12.61 -16.21 -11.41
N PHE A 51 11.58 -16.34 -10.57
CA PHE A 51 10.45 -15.40 -10.55
C PHE A 51 10.93 -13.96 -10.33
N LEU A 52 11.71 -13.71 -9.27
CA LEU A 52 12.14 -12.36 -8.94
C LEU A 52 12.96 -11.77 -10.09
N LYS A 53 13.93 -12.52 -10.62
CA LYS A 53 14.75 -12.07 -11.76
C LYS A 53 13.92 -11.67 -12.99
N GLU A 54 12.84 -12.39 -13.26
CA GLU A 54 11.96 -12.15 -14.41
C GLU A 54 10.97 -11.00 -14.16
N ASN A 55 10.61 -10.72 -12.91
CA ASN A 55 9.43 -9.90 -12.61
C ASN A 55 9.69 -8.60 -11.86
N ILE A 56 10.78 -8.44 -11.10
CA ILE A 56 10.89 -7.28 -10.21
C ILE A 56 11.81 -6.19 -10.76
N PRO A 57 11.56 -4.92 -10.41
CA PRO A 57 12.59 -3.89 -10.48
C PRO A 57 13.72 -4.18 -9.50
N PHE A 58 14.96 -3.86 -9.86
CA PHE A 58 16.13 -4.05 -9.01
C PHE A 58 16.51 -2.74 -8.33
N PHE A 59 16.86 -2.80 -7.05
CA PHE A 59 17.16 -1.63 -6.24
C PHE A 59 18.50 -1.80 -5.52
N GLU A 60 19.35 -0.78 -5.61
CA GLU A 60 20.60 -0.70 -4.86
C GLU A 60 20.69 0.66 -4.14
N CYS A 61 21.11 0.64 -2.87
CA CYS A 61 21.43 1.84 -2.09
C CYS A 61 22.54 1.54 -1.07
N PRO A 62 23.08 2.55 -0.36
CA PRO A 62 24.06 2.34 0.69
C PRO A 62 23.45 1.76 1.99
N ASP A 63 22.14 1.89 2.21
CA ASP A 63 21.46 1.28 3.37
C ASP A 63 21.13 -0.20 3.07
N LYS A 64 22.00 -1.10 3.54
CA LYS A 64 21.89 -2.54 3.23
C LYS A 64 20.74 -3.24 3.92
N GLU A 65 20.20 -2.70 5.01
CA GLU A 65 18.99 -3.25 5.61
C GLU A 65 17.75 -2.84 4.80
N LEU A 66 17.68 -1.59 4.34
CA LEU A 66 16.61 -1.15 3.42
C LEU A 66 16.61 -1.95 2.11
N GLU A 67 17.80 -2.14 1.51
CA GLU A 67 17.97 -2.96 0.31
C GLU A 67 17.52 -4.41 0.56
N LYS A 68 17.93 -5.02 1.67
CA LYS A 68 17.52 -6.38 2.05
C LYS A 68 16.00 -6.49 2.22
N THR A 69 15.35 -5.52 2.89
CA THR A 69 13.89 -5.53 3.05
C THR A 69 13.17 -5.37 1.71
N TYR A 70 13.68 -4.57 0.77
CA TYR A 70 13.12 -4.46 -0.59
C TYR A 70 13.08 -5.83 -1.29
N TYR A 71 14.18 -6.59 -1.25
CA TYR A 71 14.21 -7.93 -1.84
C TYR A 71 13.37 -8.94 -1.05
N PHE A 72 13.33 -8.83 0.29
CA PHE A 72 12.49 -9.68 1.13
C PHE A 72 11.01 -9.51 0.80
N ARG A 73 10.55 -8.28 0.62
CA ARG A 73 9.15 -7.95 0.32
C ARG A 73 8.69 -8.44 -1.05
N TRP A 74 9.55 -8.39 -2.05
CA TRP A 74 9.27 -9.06 -3.32
C TRP A 74 9.26 -10.59 -3.20
N TRP A 75 10.16 -11.14 -2.38
CA TRP A 75 10.23 -12.57 -2.13
C TRP A 75 8.98 -13.09 -1.39
N THR A 76 8.43 -12.33 -0.44
CA THR A 76 7.16 -12.67 0.22
C THR A 76 5.98 -12.47 -0.72
N TYR A 77 5.85 -11.34 -1.43
CA TYR A 77 4.76 -11.09 -2.38
C TYR A 77 4.57 -12.24 -3.38
N ARG A 78 5.67 -12.79 -3.93
CA ARG A 78 5.67 -13.98 -4.80
C ARG A 78 4.86 -15.15 -4.22
N LYS A 79 4.98 -15.42 -2.91
CA LYS A 79 4.32 -16.55 -2.25
C LYS A 79 2.80 -16.46 -2.32
N HIS A 80 2.25 -15.25 -2.50
CA HIS A 80 0.81 -14.99 -2.54
C HIS A 80 0.21 -15.08 -3.94
N ILE A 81 1.02 -15.28 -4.97
CA ILE A 81 0.51 -15.53 -6.32
C ILE A 81 -0.03 -16.96 -6.35
N LYS A 82 -1.36 -17.08 -6.41
CA LYS A 82 -2.10 -18.33 -6.44
C LYS A 82 -2.70 -18.53 -7.82
N LYS A 83 -2.41 -19.67 -8.48
CA LYS A 83 -3.20 -20.07 -9.65
C LYS A 83 -4.51 -20.72 -9.18
N THR A 84 -5.62 -20.28 -9.75
CA THR A 84 -6.96 -20.84 -9.53
C THR A 84 -7.59 -21.25 -10.87
N PRO A 85 -8.70 -22.01 -10.87
CA PRO A 85 -9.46 -22.28 -12.09
C PRO A 85 -9.94 -21.01 -12.82
N GLU A 86 -10.04 -19.88 -12.12
CA GLU A 86 -10.48 -18.59 -12.68
C GLU A 86 -9.33 -17.62 -12.98
N GLY A 87 -8.09 -18.11 -12.99
CA GLY A 87 -6.90 -17.29 -13.19
C GLY A 87 -6.11 -17.08 -11.91
N PHE A 88 -5.14 -16.18 -11.95
CA PHE A 88 -4.30 -15.81 -10.84
C PHE A 88 -5.06 -14.88 -9.87
N ILE A 89 -4.83 -15.11 -8.59
CA ILE A 89 -5.19 -14.17 -7.53
C ILE A 89 -3.96 -13.89 -6.67
N VAL A 90 -4.05 -12.85 -5.85
CA VAL A 90 -3.08 -12.53 -4.82
C VAL A 90 -3.74 -12.72 -3.46
N THR A 91 -3.26 -13.66 -2.64
CA THR A 91 -3.85 -13.91 -1.31
C THR A 91 -3.29 -12.96 -0.25
N GLU A 92 -4.05 -12.79 0.84
CA GLU A 92 -3.62 -12.07 2.04
C GLU A 92 -2.87 -12.99 3.00
N PHE A 93 -3.54 -14.08 3.42
CA PHE A 93 -2.95 -15.17 4.18
C PHE A 93 -2.46 -16.28 3.25
N LEU A 94 -1.39 -16.97 3.64
CA LEU A 94 -0.94 -18.19 2.98
C LEU A 94 -1.77 -19.43 3.39
N PRO A 95 -2.03 -19.70 4.68
CA PRO A 95 -2.99 -20.72 5.06
C PRO A 95 -4.42 -20.33 4.67
N ASP A 96 -5.26 -21.36 4.50
CA ASP A 96 -6.70 -21.14 4.40
C ASP A 96 -7.24 -20.66 5.76
N VAL A 97 -7.98 -19.55 5.73
CA VAL A 97 -8.60 -18.97 6.93
C VAL A 97 -10.13 -19.00 6.81
N PRO A 98 -10.87 -19.23 7.91
CA PRO A 98 -12.31 -19.51 7.84
C PRO A 98 -13.18 -18.32 7.40
N TRP A 99 -12.66 -17.09 7.44
CA TRP A 99 -13.36 -15.89 6.99
C TRP A 99 -13.04 -15.51 5.53
N ALA A 100 -12.12 -16.22 4.87
CA ALA A 100 -11.80 -15.90 3.48
C ALA A 100 -12.93 -16.31 2.52
N GLY A 101 -13.04 -15.55 1.45
CA GLY A 101 -13.92 -15.87 0.34
C GLY A 101 -13.36 -16.99 -0.54
N LYS A 102 -13.98 -17.14 -1.71
CA LYS A 102 -13.60 -18.11 -2.74
C LYS A 102 -12.09 -18.11 -2.99
N TYR A 103 -11.49 -19.31 -3.04
CA TYR A 103 -10.06 -19.55 -3.24
C TYR A 103 -9.12 -18.97 -2.17
N ASN A 104 -9.62 -18.68 -0.96
CA ASN A 104 -8.89 -17.98 0.10
C ASN A 104 -8.58 -16.51 -0.25
N SER A 105 -9.51 -15.86 -0.96
CA SER A 105 -9.40 -14.44 -1.30
C SER A 105 -10.01 -13.56 -0.20
N ILE A 106 -9.34 -12.44 0.11
CA ILE A 106 -9.80 -11.42 1.05
C ILE A 106 -9.53 -10.06 0.41
N ASN A 107 -10.53 -9.17 0.42
CA ASN A 107 -10.45 -7.91 -0.32
C ASN A 107 -9.90 -6.72 0.50
N ALA A 108 -9.71 -6.90 1.82
CA ALA A 108 -9.19 -5.87 2.72
C ALA A 108 -7.87 -5.22 2.22
N PRO A 109 -6.86 -6.00 1.77
CA PRO A 109 -5.62 -5.45 1.23
C PRO A 109 -5.60 -5.37 -0.30
N ALA A 110 -6.72 -5.58 -1.01
CA ALA A 110 -6.70 -5.63 -2.48
C ALA A 110 -6.10 -4.34 -3.08
N GLY A 111 -6.39 -3.18 -2.51
CA GLY A 111 -5.76 -1.91 -2.88
C GLY A 111 -4.25 -1.93 -2.70
N HIS A 112 -3.76 -2.37 -1.53
CA HIS A 112 -2.33 -2.53 -1.27
C HIS A 112 -1.66 -3.52 -2.22
N GLN A 113 -2.27 -4.67 -2.46
CA GLN A 113 -1.72 -5.71 -3.31
C GLN A 113 -1.58 -5.26 -4.76
N ILE A 114 -2.56 -4.50 -5.27
CA ILE A 114 -2.48 -3.91 -6.61
C ILE A 114 -1.40 -2.82 -6.66
N TYR A 115 -1.32 -1.94 -5.66
CA TYR A 115 -0.27 -0.92 -5.58
C TYR A 115 1.14 -1.51 -5.48
N GLU A 116 1.34 -2.61 -4.74
CA GLU A 116 2.62 -3.31 -4.66
C GLU A 116 2.92 -4.04 -5.98
N GLY A 117 1.96 -4.81 -6.49
CA GLY A 117 2.15 -5.69 -7.65
C GLY A 117 2.19 -4.99 -9.01
N ARG A 118 1.73 -3.73 -9.13
CA ARG A 118 1.72 -2.99 -10.41
C ARG A 118 3.10 -2.82 -11.03
N TRP A 119 4.15 -2.99 -10.23
CA TRP A 119 5.55 -2.89 -10.65
C TRP A 119 6.13 -4.19 -11.20
N LEU A 120 5.36 -5.30 -11.21
CA LEU A 120 5.79 -6.55 -11.82
C LEU A 120 5.85 -6.42 -13.35
N GLN A 121 6.88 -7.02 -13.95
CA GLN A 121 7.04 -7.07 -15.41
C GLN A 121 5.91 -7.86 -16.09
N ASP A 122 5.56 -9.04 -15.57
CA ASP A 122 4.41 -9.80 -16.06
C ASP A 122 3.14 -9.31 -15.37
N GLN A 123 2.45 -8.40 -16.05
CA GLN A 123 1.23 -7.78 -15.56
C GLN A 123 0.02 -8.73 -15.57
N THR A 124 0.12 -9.91 -16.20
CA THR A 124 -0.95 -10.91 -16.26
C THR A 124 -1.46 -11.31 -14.88
N TYR A 125 -0.56 -11.39 -13.88
CA TYR A 125 -0.93 -11.74 -12.52
C TYR A 125 -1.94 -10.75 -11.92
N LEU A 126 -1.71 -9.45 -12.12
CA LEU A 126 -2.62 -8.43 -11.63
C LEU A 126 -3.86 -8.26 -12.51
N GLU A 127 -3.74 -8.42 -13.82
CA GLU A 127 -4.92 -8.36 -14.70
C GLU A 127 -5.94 -9.47 -14.39
N GLU A 128 -5.47 -10.70 -14.19
CA GLU A 128 -6.33 -11.82 -13.80
C GLU A 128 -6.93 -11.59 -12.39
N TYR A 129 -6.13 -11.07 -11.45
CA TYR A 129 -6.58 -10.76 -10.09
C TYR A 129 -7.62 -9.63 -10.03
N ILE A 130 -7.41 -8.56 -10.80
CA ILE A 130 -8.37 -7.46 -10.95
C ILE A 130 -9.68 -8.00 -11.52
N ASN A 131 -9.62 -8.81 -12.58
CA ASN A 131 -10.82 -9.41 -13.16
C ASN A 131 -11.55 -10.33 -12.17
N PHE A 132 -10.81 -11.09 -11.34
CA PHE A 132 -11.39 -12.00 -10.34
C PHE A 132 -12.35 -11.29 -9.37
N TRP A 133 -12.01 -10.08 -8.92
CA TRP A 133 -12.87 -9.31 -8.01
C TRP A 133 -14.25 -8.95 -8.58
N PHE A 134 -14.42 -9.05 -9.90
CA PHE A 134 -15.68 -8.79 -10.58
C PHE A 134 -16.33 -10.04 -11.16
N LYS A 135 -15.85 -11.23 -10.76
CA LYS A 135 -16.48 -12.53 -11.05
C LYS A 135 -17.49 -12.91 -9.98
N GLU A 136 -18.39 -13.80 -10.36
CA GLU A 136 -19.40 -14.36 -9.47
C GLU A 136 -18.77 -15.12 -8.30
N GLY A 137 -19.29 -14.88 -7.09
CA GLY A 137 -18.80 -15.49 -5.85
C GLY A 137 -17.53 -14.84 -5.28
N SER A 138 -17.00 -13.79 -5.90
CA SER A 138 -15.99 -12.94 -5.26
C SER A 138 -16.63 -12.05 -4.18
N THR A 139 -15.86 -11.74 -3.14
CA THR A 139 -16.31 -10.98 -1.96
C THR A 139 -15.73 -9.56 -1.95
N ILE A 140 -15.82 -8.84 -3.08
CA ILE A 140 -15.24 -7.49 -3.28
C ILE A 140 -15.73 -6.40 -2.30
N ARG A 141 -16.75 -6.68 -1.47
CA ARG A 141 -17.33 -5.75 -0.48
C ARG A 141 -17.45 -6.36 0.91
N GLU A 142 -16.67 -7.40 1.21
CA GLU A 142 -16.62 -7.94 2.58
C GLU A 142 -15.92 -6.95 3.51
N TYR A 143 -14.83 -6.35 3.04
CA TYR A 143 -14.11 -5.25 3.68
C TYR A 143 -14.13 -3.98 2.83
N SER A 144 -13.88 -2.83 3.44
CA SER A 144 -13.66 -1.56 2.75
C SER A 144 -12.40 -1.62 1.88
N THR A 145 -12.45 -1.08 0.67
CA THR A 145 -11.33 -1.12 -0.29
C THR A 145 -11.44 0.01 -1.32
N TRP A 146 -10.31 0.55 -1.79
CA TRP A 146 -10.21 1.59 -2.83
C TRP A 146 -9.90 0.97 -4.20
N ILE A 147 -10.76 0.04 -4.62
CA ILE A 147 -10.45 -0.86 -5.75
C ILE A 147 -10.38 -0.13 -7.10
N ALA A 148 -11.21 0.87 -7.33
CA ALA A 148 -11.20 1.62 -8.59
C ALA A 148 -9.97 2.54 -8.68
N ASP A 149 -9.59 3.19 -7.58
CA ASP A 149 -8.32 3.93 -7.49
C ASP A 149 -7.12 3.02 -7.77
N ALA A 150 -7.04 1.87 -7.10
CA ALA A 150 -5.93 0.94 -7.29
C ALA A 150 -5.82 0.44 -8.74
N ILE A 151 -6.95 0.14 -9.40
CA ILE A 151 -6.98 -0.26 -10.82
C ILE A 151 -6.51 0.88 -11.72
N TYR A 152 -6.98 2.11 -11.49
CA TYR A 152 -6.53 3.28 -12.24
C TYR A 152 -5.01 3.48 -12.12
N GLN A 153 -4.49 3.29 -10.91
CA GLN A 153 -3.06 3.42 -10.57
C GLN A 153 -2.19 2.31 -11.14
N PHE A 154 -2.75 1.11 -11.32
CA PHE A 154 -2.14 0.04 -12.11
C PHE A 154 -2.08 0.41 -13.60
N CYS A 155 -3.17 0.93 -14.16
CA CYS A 155 -3.22 1.37 -15.56
C CYS A 155 -2.26 2.53 -15.85
N LEU A 156 -2.04 3.44 -14.90
CA LEU A 156 -1.01 4.47 -15.00
C LEU A 156 0.39 3.88 -15.13
N VAL A 157 0.75 2.83 -14.39
CA VAL A 157 2.06 2.18 -14.59
C VAL A 157 2.11 1.47 -15.94
N LYS A 158 1.03 0.78 -16.30
CA LYS A 158 0.94 0.03 -17.55
C LYS A 158 0.96 0.91 -18.81
N GLY A 159 0.37 2.11 -18.77
CA GLY A 159 0.11 2.94 -19.94
C GLY A 159 -1.02 2.39 -20.84
N ASP A 160 -1.85 1.50 -20.31
CA ASP A 160 -3.00 0.91 -21.00
C ASP A 160 -4.21 0.85 -20.06
N PHE A 161 -5.27 1.57 -20.44
CA PHE A 161 -6.51 1.70 -19.69
C PHE A 161 -7.62 0.76 -20.19
N SER A 162 -7.37 -0.06 -21.21
CA SER A 162 -8.38 -0.89 -21.86
C SER A 162 -9.09 -1.84 -20.88
N LEU A 163 -8.34 -2.42 -19.93
CA LEU A 163 -8.91 -3.26 -18.87
C LEU A 163 -9.86 -2.47 -17.97
N ALA A 164 -9.42 -1.30 -17.48
CA ALA A 164 -10.20 -0.48 -16.57
C ALA A 164 -11.45 0.11 -17.23
N ILE A 165 -11.34 0.56 -18.49
CA ILE A 165 -12.47 1.03 -19.30
C ILE A 165 -13.49 -0.09 -19.50
N LYS A 166 -13.05 -1.32 -19.80
CA LYS A 166 -13.93 -2.48 -19.90
C LYS A 166 -14.66 -2.80 -18.59
N LEU A 167 -14.00 -2.56 -17.44
CA LEU A 167 -14.57 -2.77 -16.11
C LEU A 167 -15.41 -1.60 -15.62
N LEU A 168 -15.41 -0.45 -16.30
CA LEU A 168 -16.08 0.78 -15.87
C LEU A 168 -17.55 0.59 -15.46
N PRO A 169 -18.40 -0.19 -16.19
CA PRO A 169 -19.76 -0.47 -15.74
C PRO A 169 -19.81 -1.20 -14.39
N LYS A 170 -18.89 -2.13 -14.14
CA LYS A 170 -18.81 -2.89 -12.89
C LYS A 170 -18.24 -2.06 -11.74
N LEU A 171 -17.32 -1.14 -12.03
CA LEU A 171 -16.82 -0.17 -11.05
C LEU A 171 -17.94 0.78 -10.61
N LYS A 172 -18.72 1.30 -11.56
CA LYS A 172 -19.93 2.09 -11.28
C LYS A 172 -20.91 1.31 -10.41
N GLU A 173 -21.24 0.07 -10.79
CA GLU A 173 -22.15 -0.78 -10.03
C GLU A 173 -21.64 -1.02 -8.59
N ASN A 174 -20.34 -1.32 -8.44
CA ASN A 174 -19.73 -1.51 -7.13
C ASN A 174 -19.88 -0.27 -6.25
N PHE A 175 -19.59 0.91 -6.80
CA PHE A 175 -19.74 2.18 -6.10
C PHE A 175 -21.18 2.41 -5.63
N ILE A 176 -22.17 2.21 -6.51
CA ILE A 176 -23.59 2.37 -6.18
C ILE A 176 -24.02 1.37 -5.08
N ARG A 177 -23.49 0.14 -5.10
CA ARG A 177 -23.77 -0.83 -4.04
C ARG A 177 -23.19 -0.40 -2.69
N TRP A 178 -22.03 0.24 -2.67
CA TRP A 178 -21.51 0.89 -1.46
C TRP A 178 -22.39 2.04 -1.02
N GLU A 179 -22.87 2.90 -1.93
CA GLU A 179 -23.79 3.98 -1.57
C GLU A 179 -25.06 3.44 -0.90
N ASN A 180 -25.68 2.43 -1.50
CA ASN A 180 -26.91 1.84 -0.96
C ASN A 180 -26.71 1.18 0.42
N LYS A 181 -25.54 0.55 0.63
CA LYS A 181 -25.25 -0.22 1.85
C LYS A 181 -24.70 0.64 2.98
N ASN A 182 -23.95 1.71 2.68
CA ASN A 182 -23.10 2.39 3.67
C ASN A 182 -23.28 3.91 3.72
N LYS A 183 -23.92 4.56 2.74
CA LYS A 183 -24.09 6.03 2.76
C LYS A 183 -25.09 6.43 3.83
N HIS A 184 -24.62 7.22 4.79
CA HIS A 184 -25.45 7.87 5.80
C HIS A 184 -26.15 9.10 5.19
N THR A 185 -27.26 9.54 5.77
CA THR A 185 -28.08 10.67 5.29
C THR A 185 -27.30 11.99 5.14
N SER A 186 -26.17 12.14 5.84
CA SER A 186 -25.24 13.27 5.69
C SER A 186 -24.48 13.33 4.36
N GLY A 187 -24.48 12.25 3.58
CA GLY A 187 -23.66 12.09 2.37
C GLY A 187 -22.34 11.35 2.58
N LEU A 188 -21.80 11.33 3.81
CA LEU A 188 -20.67 10.48 4.19
C LEU A 188 -21.04 8.99 4.26
N PHE A 189 -20.03 8.13 4.17
CA PHE A 189 -20.12 6.69 4.32
C PHE A 189 -19.84 6.27 5.75
N TRP A 190 -20.71 5.42 6.28
CA TRP A 190 -20.51 4.70 7.53
C TRP A 190 -19.72 3.41 7.27
N SER A 191 -18.75 3.11 8.11
CA SER A 191 -18.08 1.82 8.13
C SER A 191 -17.99 1.27 9.56
N ASN A 192 -18.04 -0.05 9.63
CA ASN A 192 -17.68 -0.80 10.82
C ASN A 192 -16.15 -0.95 10.84
N ASP A 193 -15.51 -0.81 12.01
CA ASP A 193 -14.05 -0.81 12.11
C ASP A 193 -13.43 -2.18 11.76
N ASP A 194 -14.04 -3.28 12.20
CA ASP A 194 -13.72 -4.64 11.74
C ASP A 194 -13.81 -4.77 10.21
N ARG A 195 -14.81 -4.13 9.59
CA ARG A 195 -14.95 -4.12 8.12
C ARG A 195 -14.04 -3.17 7.38
N ASP A 196 -13.33 -2.29 8.09
CA ASP A 196 -12.15 -1.61 7.55
C ASP A 196 -10.87 -2.46 7.69
N GLY A 197 -10.97 -3.66 8.30
CA GLY A 197 -9.84 -4.49 8.68
C GLY A 197 -9.11 -3.95 9.92
N MET A 198 -9.81 -3.20 10.78
CA MET A 198 -9.26 -2.40 11.87
C MET A 198 -10.00 -2.58 13.20
N GLU A 199 -10.35 -3.82 13.53
CA GLU A 199 -11.13 -4.15 14.72
C GLU A 199 -10.48 -3.73 16.04
N VAL A 200 -11.32 -3.43 17.05
CA VAL A 200 -10.84 -2.93 18.36
C VAL A 200 -10.12 -1.59 18.20
N SER A 201 -10.53 -0.77 17.23
CA SER A 201 -10.10 0.64 17.18
C SER A 201 -10.71 1.41 18.34
N VAL A 202 -10.02 2.46 18.82
CA VAL A 202 -10.55 3.26 19.94
C VAL A 202 -11.77 4.06 19.48
N SER A 203 -11.75 4.57 18.25
CA SER A 203 -12.86 5.34 17.71
C SER A 203 -14.11 4.50 17.40
N GLY A 204 -13.93 3.21 17.07
CA GLY A 204 -15.01 2.29 16.74
C GLY A 204 -15.71 2.59 15.41
N ASN A 205 -16.93 2.08 15.27
CA ASN A 205 -17.76 2.23 14.06
C ASN A 205 -18.21 3.68 13.86
N GLY A 206 -18.45 4.09 12.61
CA GLY A 206 -19.03 5.39 12.35
C GLY A 206 -18.73 5.97 10.98
N LEU A 207 -18.79 7.29 10.87
CA LEU A 207 -18.32 8.02 9.70
C LEU A 207 -16.80 8.19 9.83
N ARG A 208 -16.07 7.22 9.26
CA ARG A 208 -14.62 7.08 9.44
C ARG A 208 -13.84 7.69 8.27
N PRO A 209 -12.65 8.27 8.49
CA PRO A 209 -11.78 8.75 7.41
C PRO A 209 -11.39 7.67 6.38
N THR A 210 -11.44 6.39 6.75
CA THR A 210 -11.18 5.21 5.90
C THR A 210 -12.10 5.16 4.67
N LEU A 211 -13.30 4.59 4.79
CA LEU A 211 -14.21 4.34 3.67
C LEU A 211 -14.58 5.63 2.94
N ASN A 212 -14.69 6.76 3.65
CA ASN A 212 -14.95 8.05 3.01
C ASN A 212 -13.84 8.46 2.03
N SER A 213 -12.58 8.30 2.43
CA SER A 213 -11.45 8.61 1.54
C SER A 213 -11.32 7.58 0.41
N TYR A 214 -11.59 6.30 0.68
CA TYR A 214 -11.58 5.26 -0.35
C TYR A 214 -12.65 5.54 -1.43
N MET A 215 -13.86 5.90 -1.01
CA MET A 215 -14.95 6.25 -1.93
C MET A 215 -14.66 7.55 -2.67
N TYR A 216 -13.96 8.52 -2.07
CA TYR A 216 -13.46 9.67 -2.82
C TYR A 216 -12.48 9.25 -3.93
N GLY A 217 -11.49 8.42 -3.59
CA GLY A 217 -10.51 7.90 -4.54
C GLY A 217 -11.16 7.14 -5.69
N ASP A 218 -12.07 6.22 -5.35
CA ASP A 218 -12.82 5.44 -6.33
C ASP A 218 -13.71 6.32 -7.21
N ALA A 219 -14.33 7.36 -6.65
CA ALA A 219 -15.14 8.28 -7.42
C ALA A 219 -14.30 9.05 -8.45
N LEU A 220 -13.15 9.56 -8.03
CA LEU A 220 -12.24 10.28 -8.91
C LEU A 220 -11.68 9.38 -10.00
N ALA A 221 -11.30 8.14 -9.66
CA ALA A 221 -10.83 7.15 -10.62
C ALA A 221 -11.89 6.81 -11.68
N ILE A 222 -13.14 6.57 -11.26
CA ILE A 222 -14.26 6.31 -12.19
C ILE A 222 -14.50 7.51 -13.10
N SER A 223 -14.45 8.74 -12.56
CA SER A 223 -14.59 9.96 -13.37
C SER A 223 -13.50 10.05 -14.47
N LYS A 224 -12.23 9.81 -14.12
CA LYS A 224 -11.12 9.82 -15.08
C LYS A 224 -11.24 8.72 -16.13
N LEU A 225 -11.62 7.50 -15.71
CA LEU A 225 -11.85 6.40 -16.64
C LEU A 225 -13.02 6.67 -17.59
N ALA A 226 -14.08 7.33 -17.11
CA ALA A 226 -15.20 7.76 -17.94
C ALA A 226 -14.78 8.80 -18.98
N ALA A 227 -13.94 9.77 -18.61
CA ALA A 227 -13.37 10.73 -19.55
C ALA A 227 -12.55 10.02 -20.64
N LEU A 228 -11.69 9.07 -20.27
CA LEU A 228 -10.91 8.25 -21.20
C LEU A 228 -11.80 7.37 -22.11
N ALA A 229 -12.97 6.95 -21.62
CA ALA A 229 -13.96 6.20 -22.39
C ALA A 229 -14.87 7.07 -23.28
N GLY A 230 -14.78 8.41 -23.17
CA GLY A 230 -15.68 9.35 -23.85
C GLY A 230 -17.08 9.47 -23.25
N ASP A 231 -17.30 8.95 -22.03
CA ASP A 231 -18.57 9.05 -21.31
C ASP A 231 -18.59 10.31 -20.42
N LEU A 232 -18.85 11.47 -21.05
CA LEU A 232 -18.91 12.76 -20.38
C LEU A 232 -19.99 12.83 -19.27
N GLY A 233 -21.08 12.07 -19.42
CA GLY A 233 -22.16 12.05 -18.43
C GLY A 233 -21.69 11.40 -17.14
N LEU A 234 -21.05 10.23 -17.25
CA LEU A 234 -20.49 9.52 -16.12
C LEU A 234 -19.29 10.26 -15.51
N GLU A 235 -18.45 10.88 -16.33
CA GLU A 235 -17.34 11.73 -15.86
C GLU A 235 -17.85 12.81 -14.92
N ILE A 236 -18.86 13.59 -15.35
CA ILE A 236 -19.45 14.68 -14.57
C ILE A 236 -20.11 14.14 -13.30
N GLU A 237 -20.89 13.06 -13.40
CA GLU A 237 -21.57 12.42 -12.27
C GLU A 237 -20.57 12.09 -11.15
N PHE A 238 -19.49 11.38 -11.50
CA PHE A 238 -18.52 10.92 -10.53
C PHE A 238 -17.56 12.02 -10.05
N ARG A 239 -17.27 13.02 -10.89
CA ARG A 239 -16.53 14.21 -10.46
C ARG A 239 -17.29 14.98 -9.38
N GLU A 240 -18.60 15.16 -9.52
CA GLU A 240 -19.39 15.83 -8.49
C GLU A 240 -19.52 14.98 -7.22
N LYS A 241 -19.64 13.66 -7.32
CA LYS A 241 -19.57 12.77 -6.14
C LYS A 241 -18.25 12.91 -5.38
N ALA A 242 -17.12 12.92 -6.08
CA ALA A 242 -15.80 13.12 -5.47
C ALA A 242 -15.71 14.51 -4.81
N LYS A 243 -16.18 15.56 -5.48
CA LYS A 243 -16.19 16.93 -4.95
C LYS A 243 -17.06 17.06 -3.69
N GLU A 244 -18.24 16.44 -3.67
CA GLU A 244 -19.11 16.40 -2.50
C GLU A 244 -18.43 15.69 -1.32
N LEU A 245 -17.86 14.49 -1.56
CA LEU A 245 -17.14 13.76 -0.52
C LEU A 245 -15.95 14.53 0.02
N ARG A 246 -15.16 15.17 -0.85
CA ARG A 246 -14.07 16.05 -0.43
C ARG A 246 -14.57 17.14 0.51
N HIS A 247 -15.65 17.84 0.14
CA HIS A 247 -16.23 18.88 0.98
C HIS A 247 -16.67 18.33 2.34
N LEU A 248 -17.34 17.18 2.36
CA LEU A 248 -17.83 16.57 3.59
C LEU A 248 -16.70 16.09 4.50
N ILE A 249 -15.68 15.42 3.96
CA ILE A 249 -14.51 14.96 4.73
C ILE A 249 -13.84 16.15 5.42
N LEU A 250 -13.51 17.19 4.65
CA LEU A 250 -12.83 18.38 5.18
C LEU A 250 -13.67 19.15 6.21
N ARG A 251 -15.00 19.16 6.06
CA ARG A 251 -15.89 19.93 6.94
C ARG A 251 -16.34 19.17 8.18
N LYS A 252 -16.49 17.85 8.09
CA LYS A 252 -17.18 17.03 9.10
C LYS A 252 -16.27 16.10 9.86
N LEU A 253 -15.15 15.69 9.25
CA LEU A 253 -14.20 14.78 9.90
C LEU A 253 -12.98 15.53 10.45
N TRP A 254 -12.74 16.78 10.05
CA TRP A 254 -11.69 17.62 10.64
C TRP A 254 -12.14 18.24 11.97
N ASP A 255 -11.37 18.01 13.03
CA ASP A 255 -11.52 18.73 14.29
C ASP A 255 -10.54 19.90 14.36
N PRO A 256 -11.00 21.16 14.27
CA PRO A 256 -10.15 22.34 14.34
C PRO A 256 -9.60 22.63 15.75
N LYS A 257 -10.06 21.93 16.81
CA LYS A 257 -9.51 22.12 18.16
C LYS A 257 -8.20 21.39 18.38
N VAL A 258 -7.98 20.31 17.64
CA VAL A 258 -6.79 19.44 17.74
C VAL A 258 -6.08 19.27 16.40
N ASP A 259 -6.52 20.02 15.39
CA ASP A 259 -6.03 20.02 14.02
C ASP A 259 -5.82 18.61 13.44
N PHE A 260 -6.87 17.79 13.47
CA PHE A 260 -6.77 16.39 13.03
C PHE A 260 -8.08 15.82 12.48
N PHE A 261 -7.99 14.90 11.51
CA PHE A 261 -9.13 14.14 11.02
C PHE A 261 -9.49 12.98 11.97
N LYS A 262 -10.74 12.94 12.43
CA LYS A 262 -11.25 11.95 13.38
C LYS A 262 -12.55 11.32 12.90
N VAL A 263 -12.96 10.26 13.58
CA VAL A 263 -14.22 9.57 13.34
C VAL A 263 -15.36 10.31 14.02
N ILE A 264 -16.53 10.30 13.39
CA ILE A 264 -17.81 10.58 14.06
C ILE A 264 -18.45 9.22 14.37
N PRO A 265 -18.39 8.74 15.62
CA PRO A 265 -18.85 7.41 15.99
C PRO A 265 -20.36 7.28 15.81
N LEU A 266 -20.80 6.18 15.21
CA LEU A 266 -22.21 5.80 15.04
C LEU A 266 -22.31 4.27 15.07
N GLU A 267 -23.37 3.73 15.65
CA GLU A 267 -23.61 2.29 15.67
C GLU A 267 -24.17 1.78 14.33
N SER A 268 -24.87 2.65 13.61
CA SER A 268 -25.46 2.35 12.31
C SER A 268 -25.35 3.53 11.34
N LYS A 269 -25.38 3.23 10.04
CA LYS A 269 -25.50 4.23 8.96
C LYS A 269 -26.81 5.02 9.00
N ASP A 270 -27.81 4.56 9.76
CA ASP A 270 -29.14 5.14 9.86
C ASP A 270 -29.33 5.96 11.15
N ASP A 271 -28.31 6.04 12.00
CA ASP A 271 -28.33 6.84 13.22
C ASP A 271 -28.37 8.34 12.90
N ASN A 272 -29.15 9.11 13.66
CA ASN A 272 -29.24 10.55 13.47
C ASN A 272 -28.10 11.30 14.17
N ILE A 273 -27.47 12.24 13.47
CA ILE A 273 -26.52 13.20 14.07
C ILE A 273 -27.26 14.49 14.42
N ASN A 274 -27.55 14.68 15.72
CA ASN A 274 -28.23 15.89 16.19
C ASN A 274 -27.32 17.12 16.13
N PHE A 275 -26.04 16.96 16.48
CA PHE A 275 -25.03 18.01 16.46
C PHE A 275 -23.69 17.47 15.98
N TRP A 276 -23.02 18.22 15.11
CA TRP A 276 -21.67 17.89 14.65
C TRP A 276 -20.65 18.45 15.64
N SER A 277 -20.26 17.64 16.60
CA SER A 277 -19.27 18.00 17.63
C SER A 277 -18.37 16.82 17.95
N PHE A 278 -17.09 17.11 18.19
CA PHE A 278 -16.13 16.15 18.73
C PHE A 278 -16.07 16.17 20.26
N ASP A 279 -16.68 17.17 20.92
CA ASP A 279 -16.57 17.37 22.37
C ASP A 279 -17.25 16.25 23.17
N ASP A 280 -18.35 15.71 22.65
CA ASP A 280 -19.20 14.75 23.35
C ASP A 280 -18.89 13.28 23.00
N LEU A 281 -17.72 13.01 22.40
CA LEU A 281 -17.34 11.67 21.95
C LEU A 281 -16.67 10.81 23.05
N HIS A 282 -16.49 11.35 24.25
CA HIS A 282 -15.90 10.65 25.41
C HIS A 282 -14.65 9.83 25.04
N LYS A 283 -14.64 8.52 25.35
CA LYS A 283 -13.53 7.61 25.07
C LYS A 283 -13.26 7.36 23.58
N HIS A 284 -14.19 7.72 22.69
CA HIS A 284 -14.02 7.60 21.24
C HIS A 284 -13.42 8.88 20.62
N ASN A 285 -13.16 9.91 21.44
CA ASN A 285 -12.57 11.17 20.98
C ASN A 285 -11.04 11.05 20.81
N VAL A 286 -10.62 10.36 19.75
CA VAL A 286 -9.23 9.93 19.59
C VAL A 286 -8.63 10.34 18.24
N ARG A 287 -7.32 10.62 18.21
CA ARG A 287 -6.54 10.70 16.98
C ARG A 287 -5.95 9.32 16.67
N GLU A 288 -6.29 8.80 15.51
CA GLU A 288 -5.81 7.51 15.00
C GLU A 288 -5.12 7.69 13.64
N GLN A 289 -4.22 6.78 13.27
CA GLN A 289 -3.49 6.84 11.99
C GLN A 289 -4.42 6.96 10.77
N ILE A 290 -5.66 6.46 10.86
CA ILE A 290 -6.67 6.61 9.81
C ILE A 290 -6.95 8.07 9.45
N GLY A 291 -6.70 9.01 10.35
CA GLY A 291 -6.79 10.44 10.09
C GLY A 291 -5.79 10.94 9.04
N PHE A 292 -4.75 10.16 8.71
CA PHE A 292 -3.82 10.47 7.62
C PHE A 292 -4.29 9.94 6.24
N ILE A 293 -5.28 9.04 6.20
CA ILE A 293 -5.77 8.43 4.95
C ILE A 293 -6.29 9.46 3.94
N PRO A 294 -6.92 10.60 4.30
CA PRO A 294 -7.33 11.60 3.31
C PRO A 294 -6.18 12.04 2.36
N TRP A 295 -4.94 12.13 2.84
CA TRP A 295 -3.80 12.47 1.99
C TRP A 295 -3.37 11.34 1.04
N TYR A 296 -3.73 10.08 1.31
CA TYR A 296 -3.54 8.97 0.36
C TYR A 296 -4.20 9.30 -0.99
N PHE A 297 -5.29 10.06 -0.98
CA PHE A 297 -6.04 10.43 -2.19
C PHE A 297 -5.93 11.92 -2.52
N ASN A 298 -5.00 12.67 -1.90
CA ASN A 298 -4.83 14.12 -2.11
C ASN A 298 -6.11 14.93 -1.80
N ILE A 299 -6.85 14.55 -0.75
CA ILE A 299 -8.06 15.28 -0.34
C ILE A 299 -7.73 16.64 0.30
N PRO A 300 -6.90 16.73 1.36
CA PRO A 300 -6.64 17.98 2.06
C PRO A 300 -5.57 18.82 1.36
N GLY A 301 -5.74 20.15 1.39
CA GLY A 301 -4.69 21.10 0.99
C GLY A 301 -3.65 21.35 2.10
N SER A 302 -2.65 22.17 1.79
CA SER A 302 -1.57 22.55 2.72
C SER A 302 -2.04 23.11 4.08
N GLU A 303 -3.23 23.71 4.17
CA GLU A 303 -3.79 24.27 5.40
C GLU A 303 -4.07 23.22 6.49
N TYR A 304 -4.21 21.94 6.11
CA TYR A 304 -4.43 20.82 7.03
C TYR A 304 -3.12 20.13 7.45
N SER A 305 -1.99 20.52 6.87
CA SER A 305 -0.72 19.77 6.99
C SER A 305 -0.09 19.77 8.38
N ILE A 306 -0.56 20.63 9.30
CA ILE A 306 -0.12 20.66 10.70
C ILE A 306 -0.34 19.31 11.42
N ALA A 307 -1.37 18.55 11.01
CA ALA A 307 -1.66 17.21 11.54
C ALA A 307 -0.44 16.27 11.50
N TRP A 308 0.43 16.42 10.49
CA TRP A 308 1.61 15.58 10.30
C TRP A 308 2.67 15.73 11.39
N GLN A 309 2.66 16.82 12.18
CA GLN A 309 3.56 16.95 13.34
C GLN A 309 3.35 15.83 14.36
N LEU A 310 2.12 15.31 14.46
CA LEU A 310 1.78 14.24 15.38
C LEU A 310 2.41 12.91 14.99
N LEU A 311 2.67 12.68 13.69
CA LEU A 311 3.29 11.45 13.22
C LEU A 311 4.70 11.26 13.79
N VAL A 312 5.39 12.36 14.03
CA VAL A 312 6.79 12.40 14.49
C VAL A 312 6.92 12.81 15.96
N SER A 313 5.79 13.01 16.65
CA SER A 313 5.74 13.32 18.08
C SER A 313 5.56 12.04 18.91
N THR A 314 6.27 11.97 20.05
CA THR A 314 6.08 10.90 21.04
C THR A 314 4.75 10.99 21.78
N ASP A 315 4.11 12.15 21.76
CA ASP A 315 2.76 12.34 22.29
C ASP A 315 1.70 11.95 21.24
N GLY A 316 2.09 11.94 19.95
CA GLY A 316 1.28 11.45 18.84
C GLY A 316 1.57 9.98 18.55
N PHE A 317 2.10 9.70 17.35
CA PHE A 317 2.20 8.34 16.80
C PHE A 317 3.62 7.77 16.77
N TYR A 318 4.66 8.57 17.04
CA TYR A 318 6.04 8.15 16.84
C TYR A 318 6.44 7.01 17.78
N ALA A 319 6.96 5.92 17.22
CA ALA A 319 7.52 4.81 17.98
C ALA A 319 8.61 4.06 17.17
N PRO A 320 9.54 3.34 17.82
CA PRO A 320 10.74 2.79 17.18
C PRO A 320 10.50 1.64 16.19
N TYR A 321 9.33 1.00 16.21
CA TYR A 321 8.97 -0.10 15.31
C TYR A 321 7.70 0.21 14.49
N GLY A 322 7.63 1.44 13.99
CA GLY A 322 6.53 1.94 13.18
C GLY A 322 5.57 2.80 14.01
N PRO A 323 4.76 3.62 13.35
CA PRO A 323 3.82 4.49 14.03
C PRO A 323 2.74 3.66 14.73
N THR A 324 2.30 4.10 15.90
CA THR A 324 1.17 3.48 16.62
C THR A 324 -0.14 3.76 15.87
N THR A 325 -1.08 2.82 15.82
CA THR A 325 -2.39 3.08 15.16
C THR A 325 -3.23 4.12 15.89
N THR A 326 -2.97 4.33 17.18
CA THR A 326 -3.65 5.27 18.07
C THR A 326 -2.62 6.21 18.69
N GLU A 327 -2.97 7.49 18.90
CA GLU A 327 -2.10 8.42 19.60
C GLU A 327 -1.72 7.91 21.00
N ARG A 328 -0.46 8.09 21.38
CA ARG A 328 0.12 7.46 22.58
C ARG A 328 -0.41 8.04 23.89
N THR A 329 -0.92 9.27 23.86
CA THR A 329 -1.45 9.95 25.06
C THR A 329 -2.91 9.64 25.35
N HIS A 330 -3.61 8.95 24.45
CA HIS A 330 -5.03 8.66 24.65
C HIS A 330 -5.21 7.63 25.79
N PRO A 331 -6.17 7.80 26.72
CA PRO A 331 -6.37 6.87 27.85
C PRO A 331 -6.66 5.42 27.44
N GLU A 332 -7.28 5.22 26.28
CA GLU A 332 -7.59 3.89 25.71
C GLU A 332 -6.44 3.30 24.86
N PHE A 333 -5.28 3.97 24.78
CA PHE A 333 -4.10 3.43 24.12
C PHE A 333 -3.62 2.18 24.85
N GLN A 334 -3.57 1.04 24.16
CA GLN A 334 -3.18 -0.23 24.76
C GLN A 334 -2.31 -1.08 23.84
N ILE A 335 -1.29 -1.70 24.42
CA ILE A 335 -0.52 -2.78 23.81
C ILE A 335 -0.81 -4.06 24.60
N SER A 336 -1.78 -4.85 24.14
CA SER A 336 -2.21 -6.08 24.81
C SER A 336 -1.68 -7.32 24.10
N TYR A 337 -1.32 -8.33 24.90
CA TYR A 337 -1.00 -9.69 24.45
C TYR A 337 -2.11 -10.69 24.78
N ASP A 338 -3.21 -10.19 25.32
CA ASP A 338 -4.39 -10.95 25.73
C ASP A 338 -5.61 -10.53 24.91
N GLY A 339 -6.62 -11.39 24.88
CA GLY A 339 -7.86 -11.14 24.14
C GLY A 339 -7.70 -11.38 22.64
N HIS A 340 -8.24 -10.45 21.84
CA HIS A 340 -8.22 -10.51 20.37
C HIS A 340 -6.79 -10.39 19.84
N GLU A 341 -6.39 -11.21 18.87
CA GLU A 341 -5.03 -11.18 18.33
C GLU A 341 -4.74 -9.92 17.51
N CYS A 342 -5.74 -9.39 16.81
CA CYS A 342 -5.59 -8.29 15.86
C CYS A 342 -6.16 -6.97 16.41
N GLN A 343 -5.57 -6.45 17.49
CA GLN A 343 -6.02 -5.19 18.10
C GLN A 343 -5.46 -3.94 17.39
N TRP A 344 -6.30 -2.90 17.25
CA TRP A 344 -5.97 -1.64 16.56
C TRP A 344 -5.96 -0.40 17.46
N ASN A 345 -6.11 -0.55 18.78
CA ASN A 345 -6.09 0.52 19.78
C ASN A 345 -4.69 0.92 20.28
N GLY A 346 -3.64 0.73 19.48
CA GLY A 346 -2.28 1.08 19.89
C GLY A 346 -1.13 0.42 19.11
N PRO A 347 -1.21 -0.88 18.76
CA PRO A 347 -0.12 -1.56 18.04
C PRO A 347 0.31 -0.85 16.75
N SER A 348 1.53 -1.10 16.31
CA SER A 348 1.94 -0.72 14.95
C SER A 348 1.42 -1.77 13.98
N TRP A 349 0.87 -1.32 12.86
CA TRP A 349 0.34 -2.17 11.80
C TRP A 349 1.00 -1.81 10.46
N PRO A 350 1.61 -2.79 9.74
CA PRO A 350 2.11 -2.58 8.39
C PRO A 350 1.06 -1.99 7.44
N TYR A 351 -0.21 -2.42 7.54
CA TYR A 351 -1.32 -1.88 6.74
C TYR A 351 -1.47 -0.35 6.93
N ALA A 352 -1.65 0.11 8.17
CA ALA A 352 -1.76 1.54 8.48
C ALA A 352 -0.50 2.32 8.12
N THR A 353 0.68 1.74 8.39
CA THR A 353 1.97 2.37 8.10
C THR A 353 2.13 2.61 6.60
N SER A 354 1.72 1.66 5.76
CA SER A 354 1.70 1.82 4.31
C SER A 354 0.78 2.95 3.86
N GLN A 355 -0.44 3.02 4.40
CA GLN A 355 -1.38 4.11 4.07
C GLN A 355 -0.82 5.48 4.46
N THR A 356 -0.26 5.57 5.66
CA THR A 356 0.37 6.79 6.19
C THR A 356 1.56 7.22 5.33
N LEU A 357 2.46 6.29 4.95
CA LEU A 357 3.61 6.60 4.09
C LEU A 357 3.18 7.01 2.68
N THR A 358 2.18 6.37 2.08
CA THR A 358 1.64 6.81 0.78
C THR A 358 1.05 8.22 0.87
N GLY A 359 0.27 8.52 1.92
CA GLY A 359 -0.28 9.86 2.15
C GLY A 359 0.81 10.92 2.38
N LEU A 360 1.87 10.57 3.11
CA LEU A 360 3.00 11.46 3.35
C LEU A 360 3.78 11.71 2.05
N ALA A 361 4.01 10.68 1.24
CA ALA A 361 4.66 10.82 -0.05
C ALA A 361 3.85 11.75 -0.98
N ASN A 362 2.53 11.62 -0.98
CA ASN A 362 1.63 12.47 -1.73
C ASN A 362 1.70 13.94 -1.29
N LEU A 363 1.61 14.21 0.02
CA LEU A 363 1.76 15.55 0.58
C LEU A 363 3.06 16.20 0.10
N LEU A 364 4.19 15.51 0.31
CA LEU A 364 5.52 16.04 -0.02
C LEU A 364 5.76 16.22 -1.52
N ASN A 365 4.96 15.57 -2.37
CA ASN A 365 5.05 15.70 -3.83
C ASN A 365 4.15 16.78 -4.42
N ASN A 366 3.07 17.14 -3.74
CA ASN A 366 1.98 17.93 -4.32
C ASN A 366 1.76 19.27 -3.60
N GLU A 367 2.09 19.38 -2.32
CA GLU A 367 1.78 20.54 -1.50
C GLU A 367 3.05 21.10 -0.82
N PRO A 368 3.23 22.44 -0.81
CA PRO A 368 4.18 23.05 0.11
C PRO A 368 3.79 22.73 1.56
N ASN A 369 4.77 22.38 2.38
CA ASN A 369 4.48 21.98 3.76
C ASN A 369 5.60 22.42 4.72
N PRO A 370 5.31 23.25 5.72
CA PRO A 370 6.29 23.70 6.70
C PRO A 370 6.49 22.73 7.87
N TYR A 371 5.62 21.73 8.04
CA TYR A 371 5.57 20.93 9.27
C TYR A 371 6.30 19.58 9.18
N ILE A 372 6.41 19.01 7.99
CA ILE A 372 7.07 17.73 7.74
C ILE A 372 7.85 17.80 6.43
N SER A 373 8.86 16.94 6.27
CA SER A 373 9.85 17.05 5.18
C SER A 373 10.28 15.67 4.68
N ASN A 374 11.04 15.65 3.59
CA ASN A 374 11.66 14.43 3.02
C ASN A 374 12.42 13.61 4.07
N LYS A 375 13.06 14.28 5.04
CA LYS A 375 13.74 13.62 6.15
C LYS A 375 12.81 12.73 6.97
N HIS A 376 11.61 13.22 7.26
CA HIS A 376 10.65 12.48 8.08
C HIS A 376 10.03 11.30 7.32
N TYR A 377 9.77 11.45 6.02
CA TYR A 377 9.38 10.31 5.17
C TYR A 377 10.48 9.24 5.17
N PHE A 378 11.72 9.65 4.95
CA PHE A 378 12.88 8.76 4.93
C PHE A 378 13.09 8.05 6.27
N ASP A 379 13.02 8.76 7.39
CA ASP A 379 13.17 8.19 8.73
C ASP A 379 12.06 7.18 9.04
N LEU A 380 10.80 7.50 8.70
CA LEU A 380 9.68 6.60 8.91
C LEU A 380 9.76 5.35 8.03
N LEU A 381 10.17 5.51 6.76
CA LEU A 381 10.42 4.38 5.85
C LEU A 381 11.54 3.49 6.37
N LYS A 382 12.61 4.07 6.95
CA LYS A 382 13.68 3.31 7.60
C LYS A 382 13.19 2.58 8.83
N ILE A 383 12.37 3.21 9.68
CA ILE A 383 11.73 2.56 10.83
C ILE A 383 10.88 1.37 10.37
N TYR A 384 10.06 1.57 9.34
CA TYR A 384 9.21 0.53 8.79
C TYR A 384 10.04 -0.61 8.17
N SER A 385 11.09 -0.31 7.40
CA SER A 385 12.02 -1.32 6.88
C SER A 385 12.64 -2.14 8.01
N ASN A 386 13.02 -1.46 9.08
CA ASN A 386 13.61 -2.02 10.28
C ASN A 386 12.59 -2.76 11.16
N SER A 387 11.29 -2.62 10.94
CA SER A 387 10.30 -3.41 11.65
C SER A 387 10.10 -4.80 11.03
N HIS A 388 10.55 -5.00 9.78
CA HIS A 388 10.42 -6.26 9.05
C HIS A 388 11.45 -7.31 9.48
N ARG A 389 11.48 -7.62 10.78
CA ARG A 389 12.41 -8.59 11.34
C ARG A 389 11.85 -9.29 12.55
N ARG A 390 12.39 -10.47 12.82
CA ARG A 390 12.11 -11.24 14.03
C ARG A 390 13.41 -11.82 14.56
N LYS A 391 13.56 -11.79 15.88
CA LYS A 391 14.63 -12.51 16.56
C LYS A 391 14.20 -13.97 16.73
N ASN A 392 14.97 -14.91 16.20
CA ASN A 392 14.71 -16.34 16.37
C ASN A 392 15.21 -16.84 17.74
N ASN A 393 15.02 -18.14 18.03
CA ASN A 393 15.39 -18.72 19.33
C ASN A 393 16.91 -18.74 19.59
N THR A 394 17.75 -18.67 18.55
CA THR A 394 19.21 -18.59 18.69
C THR A 394 19.71 -17.14 18.85
N GLY A 395 18.80 -16.16 18.75
CA GLY A 395 19.09 -14.75 18.88
C GLY A 395 19.46 -14.05 17.58
N GLU A 396 19.41 -14.74 16.44
CA GLU A 396 19.63 -14.18 15.11
C GLU A 396 18.42 -13.35 14.66
N ILE A 397 18.70 -12.23 13.97
CA ILE A 397 17.68 -11.35 13.41
C ILE A 397 17.44 -11.76 11.95
N LEU A 398 16.25 -12.27 11.68
CA LEU A 398 15.83 -12.71 10.36
C LEU A 398 14.78 -11.74 9.79
N PRO A 399 14.76 -11.50 8.47
CA PRO A 399 13.63 -10.84 7.82
C PRO A 399 12.32 -11.52 8.17
N TRP A 400 11.31 -10.74 8.51
CA TRP A 400 10.00 -11.23 8.90
C TRP A 400 8.94 -10.17 8.65
N ILE A 401 7.76 -10.58 8.20
CA ILE A 401 6.58 -9.72 8.14
C ILE A 401 5.40 -10.53 8.67
N ASP A 402 4.63 -9.90 9.55
CA ASP A 402 3.47 -10.48 10.21
C ASP A 402 2.35 -9.45 10.32
N GLU A 403 1.28 -9.78 11.04
CA GLU A 403 0.06 -8.98 11.12
C GLU A 403 0.29 -7.63 11.82
N ASN A 404 0.67 -7.64 13.10
CA ASN A 404 0.90 -6.43 13.89
C ASN A 404 2.07 -6.62 14.86
N LEU A 405 2.58 -5.51 15.38
CA LEU A 405 3.73 -5.54 16.25
C LEU A 405 3.66 -4.51 17.38
N ASN A 406 4.36 -4.85 18.46
CA ASN A 406 4.60 -3.96 19.56
C ASN A 406 5.48 -2.80 19.07
N PRO A 407 4.97 -1.57 19.06
CA PRO A 407 5.64 -0.42 18.47
C PRO A 407 6.92 -0.04 19.23
N PHE A 408 7.13 -0.56 20.44
CA PHE A 408 8.28 -0.25 21.30
C PHE A 408 9.33 -1.37 21.32
N THR A 409 8.93 -2.64 21.20
CA THR A 409 9.84 -3.79 21.30
C THR A 409 10.11 -4.49 19.97
N GLY A 410 9.24 -4.30 18.97
CA GLY A 410 9.33 -4.99 17.67
C GLY A 410 8.83 -6.44 17.70
N ASP A 411 8.24 -6.89 18.81
CA ASP A 411 7.63 -8.22 18.89
C ASP A 411 6.31 -8.28 18.11
N TRP A 412 6.11 -9.34 17.33
CA TRP A 412 4.90 -9.54 16.52
C TRP A 412 3.75 -10.05 17.40
N ILE A 413 2.85 -9.15 17.79
CA ILE A 413 1.85 -9.38 18.85
C ILE A 413 0.89 -10.51 18.46
N SER A 414 0.26 -10.43 17.28
CA SER A 414 -0.65 -11.46 16.78
C SER A 414 0.02 -12.82 16.79
N ARG A 415 1.27 -12.90 16.30
CA ARG A 415 2.03 -14.14 16.27
C ARG A 415 2.27 -14.69 17.67
N THR A 416 2.70 -13.85 18.61
CA THR A 416 2.93 -14.24 20.02
C THR A 416 1.63 -14.73 20.66
N ARG A 417 0.51 -14.04 20.44
CA ARG A 417 -0.82 -14.40 20.95
C ARG A 417 -1.35 -15.70 20.35
N LEU A 418 -1.18 -15.90 19.04
CA LEU A 418 -1.70 -17.06 18.30
C LEU A 418 -0.91 -18.33 18.62
N LYS A 419 0.38 -18.22 18.87
CA LYS A 419 1.24 -19.36 19.25
C LYS A 419 0.78 -20.03 20.55
N SER A 420 0.12 -19.30 21.44
CA SER A 420 -0.39 -19.79 22.72
C SER A 420 -1.91 -19.95 22.78
N TRP A 421 -2.61 -19.91 21.64
CA TRP A 421 -4.07 -19.77 21.61
C TRP A 421 -4.86 -20.90 22.28
N HIS A 422 -4.57 -22.16 21.95
CA HIS A 422 -5.30 -23.33 22.45
C HIS A 422 -4.33 -24.32 23.08
N ASN A 423 -4.45 -24.60 24.39
CA ASN A 423 -3.51 -25.45 25.12
C ASN A 423 -2.04 -25.04 24.94
N ASN A 424 -1.77 -23.73 24.88
CA ASN A 424 -0.44 -23.17 24.59
C ASN A 424 0.13 -23.56 23.20
N THR A 425 -0.74 -23.82 22.23
CA THR A 425 -0.38 -24.08 20.82
C THR A 425 -1.26 -23.30 19.84
N TRP A 426 -0.89 -23.36 18.56
CA TRP A 426 -1.63 -22.79 17.45
C TRP A 426 -3.03 -23.44 17.28
N SER A 427 -4.01 -22.66 16.85
CA SER A 427 -5.37 -23.15 16.57
C SER A 427 -5.68 -23.15 15.07
N LEU A 428 -6.21 -24.26 14.54
CA LEU A 428 -6.73 -24.34 13.17
C LEU A 428 -7.90 -23.37 12.94
N SER A 429 -8.75 -23.15 13.94
CA SER A 429 -9.86 -22.18 13.84
C SER A 429 -9.40 -20.72 13.74
N LYS A 430 -8.12 -20.46 14.03
CA LYS A 430 -7.49 -19.15 13.93
C LYS A 430 -6.47 -19.08 12.78
N GLY A 431 -6.54 -19.97 11.80
CA GLY A 431 -5.66 -19.97 10.61
C GLY A 431 -4.44 -20.87 10.71
N GLY A 432 -4.28 -21.62 11.81
CA GLY A 432 -3.24 -22.63 11.95
C GLY A 432 -1.86 -22.07 12.33
N ILE A 433 -0.83 -22.88 12.08
CA ILE A 433 0.55 -22.62 12.48
C ILE A 433 1.12 -21.46 11.66
N GLU A 434 1.68 -20.44 12.34
CA GLU A 434 2.33 -19.32 11.67
C GLU A 434 1.40 -18.62 10.66
N ARG A 435 0.11 -18.46 11.00
CA ARG A 435 -0.91 -17.80 10.18
C ARG A 435 -0.40 -16.53 9.49
N GLY A 436 0.17 -15.63 10.28
CA GLY A 436 0.61 -14.32 9.81
C GLY A 436 2.02 -14.32 9.21
N LYS A 437 2.72 -15.45 9.12
CA LYS A 437 4.03 -15.46 8.48
C LYS A 437 3.91 -15.08 7.00
N ASP A 438 4.80 -14.19 6.55
CA ASP A 438 4.89 -13.66 5.19
C ASP A 438 3.65 -12.82 4.80
N TYR A 439 2.90 -12.27 5.76
CA TYR A 439 1.61 -11.62 5.56
C TYR A 439 1.58 -10.55 4.45
N ASN A 440 0.61 -10.66 3.54
CA ASN A 440 0.47 -9.77 2.38
C ASN A 440 -0.71 -8.81 2.54
N HIS A 441 -0.53 -7.89 3.49
CA HIS A 441 -1.54 -6.94 3.94
C HIS A 441 -0.97 -5.49 4.00
N SER A 442 0.05 -5.19 3.21
CA SER A 442 0.72 -3.88 3.22
C SER A 442 1.58 -3.67 1.97
N THR A 443 1.94 -2.43 1.65
CA THR A 443 2.94 -2.08 0.61
C THR A 443 4.30 -1.75 1.23
N PHE A 444 5.39 -1.98 0.52
CA PHE A 444 6.73 -1.52 0.89
C PHE A 444 7.54 -1.19 -0.35
N CYS A 445 7.55 -2.08 -1.34
CA CYS A 445 8.27 -1.85 -2.58
C CYS A 445 7.67 -0.66 -3.33
N ASP A 446 6.33 -0.50 -3.32
CA ASP A 446 5.68 0.68 -3.89
C ASP A 446 6.10 1.99 -3.19
N LEU A 447 6.34 1.97 -1.88
CA LEU A 447 6.79 3.13 -1.11
C LEU A 447 8.22 3.53 -1.49
N ILE A 448 9.07 2.57 -1.82
CA ILE A 448 10.40 2.86 -2.36
C ILE A 448 10.28 3.41 -3.78
N ILE A 449 9.51 2.75 -4.66
CA ILE A 449 9.43 3.10 -6.08
C ILE A 449 8.74 4.45 -6.28
N SER A 450 7.51 4.61 -5.77
CA SER A 450 6.66 5.79 -6.03
C SER A 450 6.83 6.94 -5.03
N GLY A 451 7.41 6.64 -3.85
CA GLY A 451 7.68 7.60 -2.79
C GLY A 451 9.15 7.99 -2.70
N LEU A 452 10.02 7.07 -2.26
CA LEU A 452 11.44 7.39 -1.99
C LEU A 452 12.20 7.80 -3.25
N ILE A 453 12.10 7.00 -4.31
CA ILE A 453 12.68 7.30 -5.62
C ILE A 453 11.74 8.20 -6.43
N GLY A 454 10.44 8.15 -6.12
CA GLY A 454 9.47 9.12 -6.59
C GLY A 454 9.05 8.92 -8.04
N ILE A 455 8.95 7.68 -8.52
CA ILE A 455 8.50 7.33 -9.88
C ILE A 455 6.97 7.40 -9.95
N ARG A 456 6.44 8.39 -10.66
CA ARG A 456 5.01 8.74 -10.67
C ARG A 456 4.51 8.90 -12.11
N PRO A 457 4.06 7.81 -12.76
CA PRO A 457 3.49 7.86 -14.11
C PRO A 457 2.18 8.66 -14.16
N GLN A 458 1.95 9.37 -15.26
CA GLN A 458 0.75 10.17 -15.51
C GLN A 458 -0.04 9.63 -16.70
N ASP A 459 -1.31 10.03 -16.81
CA ASP A 459 -2.23 9.61 -17.89
C ASP A 459 -1.93 10.27 -19.24
N ASP A 460 -1.15 11.36 -19.26
CA ASP A 460 -0.70 12.07 -20.46
C ASP A 460 0.64 11.55 -21.03
N LEU A 461 1.06 10.35 -20.62
CA LEU A 461 2.35 9.72 -20.95
C LEU A 461 3.57 10.45 -20.41
N THR A 462 3.40 11.38 -19.46
CA THR A 462 4.54 11.93 -18.72
C THR A 462 4.90 11.06 -17.51
N LEU A 463 6.18 11.12 -17.15
CA LEU A 463 6.73 10.49 -15.97
C LEU A 463 7.37 11.55 -15.09
N ILE A 464 6.85 11.69 -13.87
CA ILE A 464 7.45 12.54 -12.85
C ILE A 464 8.39 11.67 -12.02
N ILE A 465 9.62 12.15 -11.81
CA ILE A 465 10.60 11.60 -10.90
C ILE A 465 10.88 12.64 -9.82
N ASN A 466 10.50 12.39 -8.58
CA ASN A 466 10.74 13.31 -7.48
C ASN A 466 11.20 12.57 -6.22
N PRO A 467 12.49 12.28 -6.09
CA PRO A 467 12.98 11.50 -4.97
C PRO A 467 12.80 12.25 -3.65
N LEU A 468 12.19 11.59 -2.66
CA LEU A 468 12.01 12.11 -1.30
C LEU A 468 13.22 11.82 -0.41
N LEU A 469 14.42 11.82 -1.01
CA LEU A 469 15.66 11.61 -0.28
C LEU A 469 16.09 12.94 0.38
N PRO A 470 16.35 12.97 1.69
CA PRO A 470 16.93 14.15 2.33
C PRO A 470 18.33 14.43 1.80
N GLU A 471 18.70 15.71 1.75
CA GLU A 471 20.02 16.13 1.28
C GLU A 471 21.15 15.43 2.04
N ASN A 472 22.20 15.04 1.32
CA ASN A 472 23.40 14.39 1.86
C ASN A 472 23.16 13.07 2.61
N SER A 473 22.00 12.42 2.46
CA SER A 473 21.75 11.15 3.16
C SER A 473 22.37 9.94 2.46
N TRP A 474 22.39 9.90 1.12
CA TRP A 474 23.07 8.87 0.32
C TRP A 474 23.99 9.48 -0.73
N ASP A 475 25.13 8.83 -0.97
CA ASP A 475 26.03 9.19 -2.07
C ASP A 475 25.61 8.51 -3.40
N TYR A 476 24.79 7.47 -3.35
CA TYR A 476 24.28 6.79 -4.54
C TYR A 476 22.95 6.07 -4.29
N PHE A 477 22.18 5.86 -5.36
CA PHE A 477 21.17 4.80 -5.45
C PHE A 477 20.93 4.45 -6.92
N CYS A 478 20.35 3.28 -7.18
CA CYS A 478 19.83 2.93 -8.49
C CYS A 478 18.58 2.08 -8.34
N LEU A 479 17.50 2.48 -9.02
CA LEU A 479 16.31 1.67 -9.22
C LEU A 479 16.20 1.41 -10.73
N ASP A 480 16.28 0.15 -11.12
CA ASP A 480 16.46 -0.29 -12.49
C ASP A 480 15.41 -1.35 -12.87
N ASN A 481 15.21 -1.55 -14.16
CA ASN A 481 14.28 -2.55 -14.71
C ASN A 481 12.82 -2.30 -14.28
N ILE A 482 12.37 -1.05 -14.28
CA ILE A 482 10.97 -0.72 -13.98
C ILE A 482 10.20 -0.65 -15.31
N LEU A 483 9.12 -1.40 -15.45
CA LEU A 483 8.25 -1.32 -16.63
C LEU A 483 7.22 -0.22 -16.43
N VAL A 484 7.30 0.85 -17.23
CA VAL A 484 6.30 1.92 -17.26
C VAL A 484 5.94 2.23 -18.71
N HIS A 485 4.65 2.24 -19.04
CA HIS A 485 4.16 2.54 -20.40
C HIS A 485 4.85 1.71 -21.50
N ASN A 486 5.12 0.43 -21.25
CA ASN A 486 5.89 -0.48 -22.11
C ASN A 486 7.38 -0.14 -22.32
N SER A 487 7.92 0.84 -21.61
CA SER A 487 9.34 1.20 -21.62
C SER A 487 10.02 0.81 -20.31
N ILE A 488 11.33 0.55 -20.40
CA ILE A 488 12.16 0.22 -19.24
C ILE A 488 12.81 1.48 -18.70
N ILE A 489 12.41 1.82 -17.48
CA ILE A 489 12.90 2.98 -16.77
C ILE A 489 14.03 2.57 -15.82
N THR A 490 15.08 3.39 -15.81
CA THR A 490 16.11 3.35 -14.78
C THR A 490 16.26 4.75 -14.20
N VAL A 491 16.22 4.86 -12.87
CA VAL A 491 16.52 6.10 -12.14
C VAL A 491 17.72 5.83 -11.25
N LEU A 492 18.78 6.61 -11.40
CA LEU A 492 19.95 6.52 -10.54
C LEU A 492 20.40 7.88 -10.05
N TYR A 493 21.03 7.90 -8.90
CA TYR A 493 21.80 9.02 -8.39
C TYR A 493 23.21 8.52 -8.10
N ASP A 494 24.22 9.25 -8.55
CA ASP A 494 25.63 8.97 -8.25
C ASP A 494 26.36 10.29 -8.00
N LYS A 495 26.64 10.60 -6.74
CA LYS A 495 27.24 11.89 -6.35
C LYS A 495 28.58 12.14 -7.02
N ASN A 496 29.41 11.09 -7.14
CA ASN A 496 30.78 11.18 -7.66
C ASN A 496 30.91 10.61 -9.08
N GLY A 497 29.88 9.93 -9.59
CA GLY A 497 29.89 9.27 -10.90
C GLY A 497 30.68 7.95 -10.94
N ASP A 498 31.15 7.49 -9.77
CA ASP A 498 32.07 6.37 -9.64
C ASP A 498 31.37 5.02 -9.45
N ARG A 499 30.14 5.00 -8.92
CA ARG A 499 29.42 3.77 -8.60
C ARG A 499 28.94 3.08 -9.87
N TYR A 500 28.26 3.82 -10.75
CA TYR A 500 27.62 3.28 -11.94
C TYR A 500 28.38 3.58 -13.23
N LYS A 501 29.40 4.46 -13.18
CA LYS A 501 30.17 4.91 -14.34
C LYS A 501 29.23 5.43 -15.45
N ARG A 502 28.30 6.29 -15.04
CA ARG A 502 27.30 6.97 -15.91
C ARG A 502 27.31 8.49 -15.74
N GLY A 503 28.35 9.05 -15.13
CA GLY A 503 28.44 10.47 -14.78
C GLY A 503 27.79 10.78 -13.43
N THR A 504 27.92 12.02 -12.99
CA THR A 504 27.45 12.51 -11.69
C THR A 504 25.97 12.88 -11.71
N GLY A 505 25.35 12.92 -10.53
CA GLY A 505 24.01 13.47 -10.30
C GLY A 505 22.87 12.47 -10.48
N LEU A 506 21.64 12.98 -10.47
CA LEU A 506 20.41 12.24 -10.74
C LEU A 506 20.24 12.06 -12.25
N LYS A 507 19.94 10.85 -12.70
CA LYS A 507 19.79 10.49 -14.11
C LYS A 507 18.60 9.57 -14.31
N VAL A 508 17.89 9.79 -15.41
CA VAL A 508 16.75 8.99 -15.85
C VAL A 508 17.05 8.43 -17.23
N PHE A 509 16.87 7.12 -17.36
CA PHE A 509 17.01 6.39 -18.62
C PHE A 509 15.67 5.78 -19.02
N VAL A 510 15.38 5.83 -20.31
CA VAL A 510 14.25 5.15 -20.95
C VAL A 510 14.85 4.22 -22.00
N ASP A 511 14.60 2.92 -21.86
CA ASP A 511 15.12 1.87 -22.74
C ASP A 511 16.66 1.96 -22.92
N GLY A 512 17.35 2.28 -21.82
CA GLY A 512 18.81 2.40 -21.76
C GLY A 512 19.38 3.72 -22.28
N LYS A 513 18.55 4.63 -22.80
CA LYS A 513 18.96 5.97 -23.25
C LYS A 513 18.71 7.01 -22.16
N GLU A 514 19.72 7.82 -21.83
CA GLU A 514 19.54 8.97 -20.91
C GLU A 514 18.57 9.98 -21.55
N VAL A 515 17.51 10.35 -20.82
CA VAL A 515 16.48 11.29 -21.27
C VAL A 515 16.36 12.52 -20.38
N ALA A 516 16.80 12.44 -19.14
CA ALA A 516 16.87 13.57 -18.22
C ALA A 516 18.00 13.38 -17.20
N SER A 517 18.55 14.50 -16.73
CA SER A 517 19.53 14.50 -15.65
C SER A 517 19.52 15.81 -14.87
N SER A 518 20.02 15.75 -13.64
CA SER A 518 20.26 16.89 -12.76
C SER A 518 21.54 16.69 -11.95
N PRO A 519 22.34 17.73 -11.68
CA PRO A 519 23.50 17.61 -10.80
C PRO A 519 23.13 17.26 -9.34
N ILE A 520 21.89 17.52 -8.92
CA ILE A 520 21.39 17.29 -7.57
C ILE A 520 20.13 16.43 -7.59
N ILE A 521 19.64 16.03 -6.41
CA ILE A 521 18.34 15.39 -6.29
C ILE A 521 17.28 16.47 -6.36
N GLU A 522 16.50 16.46 -7.44
CA GLU A 522 15.38 17.35 -7.64
C GLU A 522 14.29 16.69 -8.49
N ARG A 523 13.15 17.36 -8.62
CA ARG A 523 12.05 16.90 -9.46
C ARG A 523 12.43 17.00 -10.94
N LEU A 524 12.28 15.88 -11.65
CA LEU A 524 12.41 15.78 -13.10
C LEU A 524 11.08 15.37 -13.72
N THR A 525 10.81 15.86 -14.92
CA THR A 525 9.67 15.46 -15.75
C THR A 525 10.18 14.94 -17.08
N VAL A 526 9.78 13.73 -17.43
CA VAL A 526 10.17 13.02 -18.65
C VAL A 526 8.91 12.74 -19.46
N LYS A 527 9.00 12.87 -20.78
CA LYS A 527 7.96 12.39 -21.69
C LYS A 527 8.34 11.00 -22.20
N LEU A 528 7.42 10.03 -22.05
CA LEU A 528 7.60 8.66 -22.50
C LEU A 528 7.11 8.46 -23.94
#